data_AF-A0A3D0PPF5-F1
#
_entry.id   AF-A0A3D0PPF5-F1
#
_cell.length_a   1.000
_cell.length_b   1.000
_cell.length_c   1.000
_cell.angle_alpha   90.00
_cell.angle_beta   90.00
_cell.angle_gamma   90.00
#
_symmetry.space_group_name_H-M   'P 1'
#
loop_
_entity.id
_entity.type
_entity.pdbx_description
1 polymer ?
#
loop_
_entity_poly.entity_id
_entity_poly.type
_entity_poly.pdbx_seq_one_letter_code
_entity_poly.pdbx_strand_id
1 'polypeptide(L)'
;MNKSIQRQNRLKAMQKEILKISTYRALIISRFYMSICLAISFFLLVFSGYSEAAFYILLIVNLMPAILSYIIKDFAARTQKTFLTALIRESPFLLDTLKKKYNYTKLRNFTNSVSYITALLLLLLWQYSYPAGGLPAYLLFLPTGILMSSALLRILGIPFIYWKLHFDLSRNRI
;
A
#
# COMPACT_ATOMS: atom_id res chain seq x y z
N MET A 1 -34.61 2.02 -21.77
CA MET A 1 -33.62 2.56 -20.80
C MET A 1 -32.91 3.76 -21.41
N ASN A 2 -32.85 4.91 -20.74
CA ASN A 2 -32.37 6.18 -21.32
C ASN A 2 -30.85 6.14 -21.56
N LYS A 3 -30.41 6.41 -22.80
CA LYS A 3 -28.99 6.38 -23.21
C LYS A 3 -28.11 7.35 -22.39
N SER A 4 -28.67 8.47 -21.94
CA SER A 4 -27.95 9.45 -21.10
C SER A 4 -27.61 8.89 -19.71
N ILE A 5 -28.57 8.20 -19.08
CA ILE A 5 -28.41 7.56 -17.77
C ILE A 5 -27.35 6.45 -17.83
N GLN A 6 -27.38 5.64 -18.90
CA GLN A 6 -26.38 4.59 -19.12
C GLN A 6 -24.97 5.16 -19.27
N ARG A 7 -24.81 6.27 -20.01
CA ARG A 7 -23.52 6.96 -20.17
C ARG A 7 -23.00 7.51 -18.85
N GLN A 8 -23.86 8.16 -18.06
CA GLN A 8 -23.47 8.69 -16.74
C GLN A 8 -23.05 7.58 -15.78
N ASN A 9 -23.78 6.46 -15.75
CA ASN A 9 -23.44 5.31 -14.90
C ASN A 9 -22.08 4.71 -15.29
N ARG A 10 -21.79 4.62 -16.60
CA ARG A 10 -20.49 4.14 -17.10
C ARG A 10 -19.34 5.07 -16.68
N LEU A 11 -19.52 6.38 -16.80
CA LEU A 11 -18.51 7.37 -16.37
C LEU A 11 -18.22 7.29 -14.86
N LYS A 12 -19.27 7.17 -14.04
CA LYS A 12 -19.13 6.97 -12.60
C LYS A 12 -18.38 5.68 -12.27
N ALA A 13 -18.64 4.60 -13.01
CA ALA A 13 -17.92 3.33 -12.84
C ALA A 13 -16.43 3.46 -13.20
N MET A 14 -16.11 4.11 -14.33
CA MET A 14 -14.73 4.38 -14.75
C MET A 14 -13.97 5.22 -13.73
N GLN A 15 -14.59 6.29 -13.20
CA GLN A 15 -13.97 7.12 -12.16
C GLN A 15 -13.66 6.32 -10.88
N LYS A 16 -14.57 5.43 -10.47
CA LYS A 16 -14.35 4.53 -9.33
C LYS A 16 -13.18 3.57 -9.58
N GLU A 17 -13.03 3.05 -10.79
CA GLU A 17 -11.90 2.19 -11.16
C GLU A 17 -10.58 2.94 -11.17
N ILE A 18 -10.56 4.16 -11.73
CA ILE A 18 -9.37 5.04 -11.71
C ILE A 18 -8.99 5.33 -10.26
N LEU A 19 -9.95 5.66 -9.39
CA LEU A 19 -9.69 5.91 -7.97
C LEU A 19 -9.09 4.68 -7.27
N LYS A 20 -9.63 3.47 -7.53
CA LYS A 20 -9.09 2.21 -6.97
C LYS A 20 -7.65 1.96 -7.40
N ILE A 21 -7.33 2.19 -8.67
CA ILE A 21 -5.97 2.01 -9.18
C ILE A 21 -5.05 3.08 -8.61
N SER A 22 -5.51 4.33 -8.50
CA SER A 22 -4.75 5.44 -7.93
C SER A 22 -4.38 5.19 -6.47
N THR A 23 -5.37 4.80 -5.66
CA THR A 23 -5.16 4.44 -4.25
C THR A 23 -4.21 3.26 -4.08
N TYR A 24 -4.37 2.22 -4.91
CA TYR A 24 -3.46 1.09 -4.91
C TYR A 24 -2.02 1.48 -5.30
N ARG A 25 -1.84 2.29 -6.34
CA ARG A 25 -0.50 2.71 -6.78
C ARG A 25 0.16 3.64 -5.77
N ALA A 26 -0.58 4.56 -5.17
CA ALA A 26 -0.08 5.39 -4.07
C ALA A 26 0.40 4.53 -2.90
N LEU A 27 -0.35 3.49 -2.53
CA LEU A 27 0.04 2.53 -1.49
C LEU A 27 1.32 1.77 -1.85
N ILE A 28 1.47 1.29 -3.09
CA ILE A 28 2.69 0.58 -3.50
C ILE A 28 3.90 1.50 -3.45
N ILE A 29 3.76 2.75 -3.91
CA ILE A 29 4.83 3.74 -3.89
C ILE A 29 5.21 4.10 -2.44
N SER A 30 4.23 4.36 -1.56
CA SER A 30 4.50 4.67 -0.15
C SER A 30 5.15 3.50 0.60
N ARG A 31 4.74 2.27 0.30
CA ARG A 31 5.35 1.06 0.86
C ARG A 31 6.80 0.89 0.39
N PHE A 32 7.08 1.13 -0.88
CA PHE A 32 8.42 1.02 -1.43
C PHE A 32 9.35 2.09 -0.84
N TYR A 33 8.87 3.34 -0.76
CA TYR A 33 9.56 4.42 -0.06
C TYR A 33 9.87 4.06 1.39
N MET A 34 8.87 3.59 2.15
CA MET A 34 9.06 3.16 3.54
C MET A 34 10.10 2.05 3.66
N SER A 35 10.12 1.09 2.72
CA SER A 35 11.12 0.02 2.69
C SER A 35 12.53 0.57 2.48
N ILE A 36 12.71 1.53 1.58
CA ILE A 36 13.99 2.19 1.35
C ILE A 36 14.44 2.91 2.63
N CYS A 37 13.56 3.70 3.25
CA CYS A 37 13.87 4.40 4.49
C CYS A 37 14.27 3.42 5.60
N LEU A 38 13.51 2.35 5.80
CA LEU A 38 13.80 1.32 6.80
C LEU A 38 15.12 0.60 6.53
N ALA A 39 15.44 0.32 5.26
CA ALA A 39 16.72 -0.29 4.90
C ALA A 39 17.90 0.64 5.22
N ILE A 40 17.81 1.92 4.84
CA ILE A 40 18.83 2.92 5.19
C ILE A 40 18.96 3.06 6.70
N SER A 41 17.84 3.18 7.42
CA SER A 41 17.82 3.26 8.87
C SER A 41 18.41 2.03 9.55
N PHE A 42 18.14 0.83 9.02
CA PHE A 42 18.74 -0.40 9.51
C PHE A 42 20.27 -0.35 9.41
N PHE A 43 20.81 -0.01 8.24
CA PHE A 43 22.26 0.11 8.09
C PHE A 43 22.86 1.14 9.05
N LEU A 44 22.25 2.33 9.14
CA LEU A 44 22.70 3.38 10.06
C LEU A 44 22.71 2.92 11.54
N LEU A 45 21.67 2.21 11.97
CA LEU A 45 21.54 1.74 13.36
C LEU A 45 22.51 0.60 13.66
N VAL A 46 22.69 -0.36 12.75
CA VAL A 46 23.64 -1.47 12.92
C VAL A 46 25.06 -0.96 13.02
N PHE A 47 25.48 -0.04 12.14
CA PHE A 47 26.83 0.56 12.22
C PHE A 47 27.06 1.36 13.50
N SER A 48 25.99 1.82 14.14
CA SER A 48 26.03 2.60 15.38
C SER A 48 25.81 1.73 16.64
N GLY A 49 25.65 0.40 16.49
CA GLY A 49 25.43 -0.53 17.61
C GLY A 49 24.04 -0.49 18.24
N TYR A 50 23.03 0.02 17.51
CA TYR A 50 21.64 0.14 17.98
C TYR A 50 20.72 -0.98 17.46
N SER A 51 19.49 -1.07 17.97
CA SER A 51 18.64 -2.25 17.75
C SER A 51 18.10 -2.40 16.32
N GLU A 52 17.77 -3.66 16.02
CA GLU A 52 17.29 -4.17 14.74
C GLU A 52 15.81 -3.89 14.46
N ALA A 53 15.14 -3.01 15.22
CA ALA A 53 13.71 -2.71 15.03
C ALA A 53 13.36 -2.34 13.58
N ALA A 54 14.22 -1.55 12.91
CA ALA A 54 14.06 -1.19 11.51
C ALA A 54 14.04 -2.42 10.58
N PHE A 55 14.85 -3.45 10.88
CA PHE A 55 14.92 -4.70 10.11
C PHE A 55 13.63 -5.52 10.25
N TYR A 56 13.12 -5.70 11.46
CA TYR A 56 11.87 -6.44 11.67
C TYR A 56 10.68 -5.78 10.95
N ILE A 57 10.60 -4.44 10.99
CA ILE A 57 9.57 -3.69 10.27
C ILE A 57 9.77 -3.83 8.75
N LEU A 58 11.01 -3.78 8.26
CA LEU A 58 11.35 -3.99 6.85
C LEU A 58 10.90 -5.37 6.35
N LEU A 59 11.14 -6.43 7.14
CA LEU A 59 10.68 -7.77 6.83
C LEU A 59 9.15 -7.84 6.76
N ILE A 60 8.46 -7.25 7.73
CA ILE A 60 6.98 -7.25 7.76
C ILE A 60 6.41 -6.52 6.54
N VAL A 61 6.96 -5.36 6.17
CA VAL A 61 6.41 -4.58 5.06
C VAL A 61 6.59 -5.27 3.70
N ASN A 62 7.57 -6.18 3.58
CA ASN A 62 7.90 -6.88 2.35
C ASN A 62 7.38 -8.32 2.27
N LEU A 63 7.46 -9.09 3.35
CA LEU A 63 7.07 -10.50 3.39
C LEU A 63 5.59 -10.70 3.73
N MET A 64 5.02 -9.89 4.62
CA MET A 64 3.64 -10.05 5.08
C MET A 64 2.61 -10.06 3.92
N PRO A 65 2.72 -9.24 2.87
CA PRO A 65 1.76 -9.31 1.76
C PRO A 65 1.75 -10.68 1.05
N ALA A 66 2.92 -11.30 0.88
CA ALA A 66 3.04 -12.60 0.25
C ALA A 66 2.47 -13.70 1.14
N ILE A 67 2.83 -13.68 2.42
CA ILE A 67 2.35 -14.65 3.43
C ILE A 67 0.83 -14.56 3.57
N LEU A 68 0.28 -13.34 3.75
CA LEU A 68 -1.17 -13.14 3.84
C LEU A 68 -1.90 -13.58 2.58
N SER A 69 -1.34 -13.29 1.40
CA SER A 69 -1.93 -13.72 0.13
C SER A 69 -2.03 -15.25 0.04
N TYR A 70 -0.98 -15.96 0.48
CA TYR A 70 -0.99 -17.41 0.54
C TYR A 70 -2.03 -17.94 1.53
N ILE A 71 -2.01 -17.45 2.77
CA ILE A 71 -2.94 -17.86 3.83
C ILE A 71 -4.39 -17.63 3.40
N ILE A 72 -4.72 -16.45 2.86
CA ILE A 72 -6.09 -16.12 2.44
C ILE A 72 -6.56 -17.07 1.33
N LYS A 73 -5.68 -17.39 0.37
CA LYS A 73 -6.02 -18.32 -0.73
C LYS A 73 -6.27 -19.73 -0.21
N ASP A 74 -5.40 -20.24 0.66
CA ASP A 74 -5.55 -21.58 1.24
C ASP A 74 -6.83 -21.68 2.09
N PHE A 75 -7.09 -20.69 2.96
CA PHE A 75 -8.30 -20.67 3.77
C PHE A 75 -9.58 -20.53 2.94
N ALA A 76 -9.59 -19.72 1.89
CA ALA A 76 -10.76 -19.58 1.03
C ALA A 76 -11.06 -20.85 0.22
N ALA A 77 -10.04 -21.65 -0.09
CA ALA A 77 -10.23 -22.96 -0.73
C ALA A 77 -10.81 -23.99 0.23
N ARG A 78 -10.39 -23.96 1.50
CA ARG A 78 -10.83 -24.91 2.54
C ARG A 78 -12.18 -24.56 3.17
N THR A 79 -12.51 -23.27 3.25
CA THR A 79 -13.71 -22.79 3.93
C THR A 79 -14.52 -21.93 2.96
N GLN A 80 -15.80 -22.27 2.74
CA GLN A 80 -16.73 -21.46 1.94
C GLN A 80 -17.11 -20.11 2.61
N LYS A 81 -16.16 -19.44 3.28
CA LYS A 81 -16.42 -18.12 3.89
C LYS A 81 -16.61 -17.08 2.79
N THR A 82 -17.81 -16.52 2.72
CA THR A 82 -18.26 -15.59 1.67
C THR A 82 -17.31 -14.40 1.47
N PHE A 83 -16.71 -13.88 2.54
CA PHE A 83 -15.81 -12.72 2.48
C PHE A 83 -14.47 -13.01 1.80
N LEU A 84 -13.77 -14.08 2.20
CA LEU A 84 -12.45 -14.41 1.64
C LEU A 84 -12.58 -14.77 0.16
N THR A 85 -13.63 -15.52 -0.19
CA THR A 85 -13.96 -15.84 -1.57
C THR A 85 -14.28 -14.58 -2.38
N ALA A 86 -14.97 -13.59 -1.82
CA ALA A 86 -15.24 -12.31 -2.48
C ALA A 86 -13.97 -11.46 -2.69
N LEU A 87 -12.95 -11.62 -1.85
CA LEU A 87 -11.67 -10.94 -1.97
C LEU A 87 -10.81 -11.54 -3.10
N ILE A 88 -10.91 -12.85 -3.31
CA ILE A 88 -10.25 -13.56 -4.41
C ILE A 88 -11.00 -13.35 -5.72
N ARG A 89 -12.34 -13.29 -5.66
CA ARG A 89 -13.18 -13.12 -6.85
C ARG A 89 -13.07 -11.70 -7.39
N GLU A 90 -12.43 -11.60 -8.54
CA GLU A 90 -12.30 -10.36 -9.29
C GLU A 90 -13.64 -9.97 -9.93
N SER A 91 -14.02 -8.70 -9.78
CA SER A 91 -15.16 -8.13 -10.50
C SER A 91 -14.73 -7.70 -11.89
N PRO A 92 -15.63 -7.69 -12.89
CA PRO A 92 -15.31 -7.12 -14.20
C PRO A 92 -14.88 -5.66 -14.03
N PHE A 93 -13.79 -5.28 -14.71
CA PHE A 93 -13.29 -3.92 -14.81
C PHE A 93 -13.58 -3.40 -16.20
N LEU A 94 -14.14 -2.20 -16.32
CA LEU A 94 -14.31 -1.50 -17.59
C LEU A 94 -12.96 -1.13 -18.21
N LEU A 95 -11.98 -0.82 -17.36
CA LEU A 95 -10.62 -0.42 -17.73
C LEU A 95 -9.63 -1.56 -17.50
N ASP A 96 -9.81 -2.68 -18.22
CA ASP A 96 -8.97 -3.89 -18.04
C ASP A 96 -7.50 -3.66 -18.41
N THR A 97 -7.22 -2.80 -19.40
CA THR A 97 -5.83 -2.42 -19.77
C THR A 97 -5.09 -1.76 -18.61
N LEU A 98 -5.74 -0.85 -17.89
CA LEU A 98 -5.22 -0.21 -16.69
C LEU A 98 -5.00 -1.21 -15.57
N LYS A 99 -5.97 -2.12 -15.35
CA LYS A 99 -5.86 -3.18 -14.34
C LYS A 99 -4.62 -4.04 -14.58
N LYS A 100 -4.39 -4.47 -15.84
CA LYS A 100 -3.23 -5.26 -16.27
C LYS A 100 -1.92 -4.47 -16.13
N LYS A 101 -1.85 -3.25 -16.67
CA LYS A 101 -0.66 -2.37 -16.61
C LYS A 101 -0.16 -2.19 -15.17
N TYR A 102 -1.09 -2.10 -14.22
CA TYR A 102 -0.75 -1.88 -12.81
C TYR A 102 -0.78 -3.15 -11.95
N ASN A 103 -1.07 -4.32 -12.52
CA ASN A 103 -1.20 -5.60 -11.82
C ASN A 103 -2.11 -5.50 -10.57
N TYR A 104 -3.21 -4.78 -10.72
CA TYR A 104 -4.18 -4.58 -9.64
C TYR A 104 -5.06 -5.82 -9.47
N THR A 105 -5.14 -6.30 -8.23
CA THR A 105 -6.14 -7.28 -7.77
C THR A 105 -6.64 -6.86 -6.39
N LYS A 106 -7.87 -7.23 -6.05
CA LYS A 106 -8.45 -6.93 -4.72
C LYS A 106 -7.60 -7.52 -3.61
N LEU A 107 -7.20 -8.78 -3.75
CA LEU A 107 -6.35 -9.49 -2.80
C LEU A 107 -5.00 -8.78 -2.61
N ARG A 108 -4.34 -8.38 -3.70
CA ARG A 108 -3.05 -7.69 -3.61
C ARG A 108 -3.20 -6.32 -2.94
N ASN A 109 -4.26 -5.58 -3.26
CA ASN A 109 -4.54 -4.31 -2.60
C ASN A 109 -4.78 -4.49 -1.09
N PHE A 110 -5.58 -5.49 -0.70
CA PHE A 110 -5.88 -5.77 0.70
C PHE A 110 -4.63 -6.17 1.49
N THR A 111 -3.89 -7.17 1.01
CA THR A 111 -2.68 -7.68 1.68
C THR A 111 -1.59 -6.61 1.83
N ASN A 112 -1.37 -5.78 0.81
CA ASN A 112 -0.45 -4.64 0.91
C ASN A 112 -0.97 -3.56 1.86
N SER A 113 -2.30 -3.34 1.93
CA SER A 113 -2.88 -2.35 2.85
C SER A 113 -2.71 -2.77 4.30
N VAL A 114 -3.00 -4.04 4.60
CA VAL A 114 -2.81 -4.61 5.95
C VAL A 114 -1.35 -4.50 6.35
N SER A 115 -0.43 -4.97 5.50
CA SER A 115 1.01 -4.91 5.78
C SER A 115 1.51 -3.47 6.00
N TYR A 116 1.05 -2.51 5.20
CA TYR A 116 1.41 -1.10 5.37
C TYR A 116 0.89 -0.53 6.69
N ILE A 117 -0.37 -0.81 7.06
CA ILE A 117 -0.95 -0.35 8.34
C ILE A 117 -0.20 -0.99 9.52
N THR A 118 0.09 -2.28 9.46
CA THR A 118 0.89 -2.97 10.48
C THR A 118 2.26 -2.33 10.61
N ALA A 119 2.94 -1.99 9.51
CA ALA A 119 4.23 -1.30 9.55
C ALA A 119 4.13 0.09 10.18
N LEU A 120 3.07 0.87 9.91
CA LEU A 120 2.85 2.15 10.58
C LEU A 120 2.66 1.99 12.09
N LEU A 121 1.90 0.99 12.52
CA LEU A 121 1.71 0.69 13.95
C LEU A 121 3.03 0.28 14.61
N LEU A 122 3.86 -0.50 13.93
CA LEU A 122 5.17 -0.89 14.44
C LEU A 122 6.15 0.28 14.50
N LEU A 123 6.12 1.20 13.52
CA LEU A 123 6.90 2.45 13.58
C LEU A 123 6.48 3.30 14.79
N LEU A 124 5.18 3.35 15.08
CA LEU A 124 4.65 4.05 16.25
C LEU A 124 5.11 3.37 17.56
N LEU A 125 5.00 2.05 17.65
CA LEU A 125 5.50 1.28 18.81
C LEU A 125 7.01 1.46 18.99
N TRP A 126 7.76 1.45 17.89
CA TRP A 126 9.20 1.68 17.90
C TRP A 126 9.55 3.05 18.49
N GLN A 127 8.82 4.11 18.11
CA GLN A 127 9.00 5.44 18.69
C GLN A 127 8.84 5.45 20.23
N TYR A 128 7.87 4.71 20.77
CA TYR A 128 7.57 4.69 22.20
C TYR A 128 8.41 3.68 23.01
N SER A 129 9.01 2.68 22.37
CA SER A 129 9.72 1.60 23.07
C SER A 129 11.16 1.95 23.46
N TYR A 130 11.73 3.04 22.93
CA TYR A 130 13.12 3.39 23.19
C TYR A 130 13.27 4.34 24.38
N PRO A 131 14.08 4.00 25.40
CA PRO A 131 14.39 4.92 26.47
C PRO A 131 15.24 6.07 25.93
N ALA A 132 14.84 7.31 26.26
CA ALA A 132 15.42 8.55 25.79
C ALA A 132 16.94 8.74 26.06
N GLY A 133 17.58 7.82 26.79
CA GLY A 133 18.99 7.90 27.18
C GLY A 133 19.99 7.11 26.31
N GLY A 134 19.55 6.33 25.31
CA GLY A 134 20.44 5.44 24.54
C GLY A 134 20.83 5.91 23.13
N LEU A 135 19.93 6.61 22.43
CA LEU A 135 20.12 7.03 21.03
C LEU A 135 20.49 8.52 20.94
N PRO A 136 21.32 8.93 19.97
CA PRO A 136 21.60 10.33 19.69
C PRO A 136 20.29 11.06 19.33
N ALA A 137 20.18 12.32 19.75
CA ALA A 137 18.96 13.12 19.56
C ALA A 137 18.46 13.17 18.09
N TYR A 138 19.38 13.11 17.12
CA TYR A 138 19.04 13.11 15.69
C TYR A 138 18.41 11.79 15.19
N LEU A 139 18.60 10.67 15.87
CA LEU A 139 17.98 9.38 15.53
C LEU A 139 16.68 9.11 16.31
N LEU A 140 16.44 9.88 17.38
CA LEU A 140 15.29 9.67 18.27
C LEU A 140 13.93 9.82 17.58
N PHE A 141 13.86 10.68 16.56
CA PHE A 141 12.63 10.92 15.78
C PHE A 141 12.61 10.20 14.43
N LEU A 142 13.60 9.34 14.16
CA LEU A 142 13.70 8.60 12.91
C LEU A 142 12.42 7.77 12.61
N PRO A 143 11.84 7.00 13.57
CA PRO A 143 10.63 6.23 13.31
C PRO A 143 9.44 7.12 12.95
N THR A 144 9.29 8.25 13.67
CA THR A 144 8.25 9.25 13.41
C THR A 144 8.42 9.91 12.05
N GLY A 145 9.66 10.26 11.67
CA GLY A 145 9.96 10.83 10.36
C GLY A 145 9.56 9.91 9.21
N ILE A 146 9.87 8.61 9.31
CA ILE A 146 9.47 7.59 8.32
C ILE A 146 7.94 7.46 8.28
N LEU A 147 7.29 7.38 9.44
CA LEU A 147 5.84 7.27 9.56
C LEU A 147 5.13 8.46 8.89
N MET A 148 5.49 9.68 9.28
CA MET A 148 4.84 10.90 8.79
C MET A 148 5.11 11.11 7.29
N SER A 149 6.36 10.96 6.85
CA SER A 149 6.70 11.13 5.43
C SER A 149 6.03 10.09 4.53
N SER A 150 5.98 8.82 4.95
CA SER A 150 5.30 7.76 4.17
C SER A 150 3.79 7.96 4.12
N ALA A 151 3.16 8.36 5.24
CA ALA A 151 1.73 8.69 5.28
C ALA A 151 1.40 9.90 4.40
N LEU A 152 2.22 10.95 4.44
CA LEU A 152 2.07 12.13 3.59
C LEU A 152 2.20 11.76 2.11
N LEU A 153 3.21 10.96 1.75
CA LEU A 153 3.40 10.46 0.39
C LEU A 153 2.19 9.66 -0.10
N ARG A 154 1.56 8.88 0.78
CA ARG A 154 0.33 8.15 0.46
C ARG A 154 -0.84 9.10 0.20
N ILE A 155 -1.04 10.10 1.07
CA ILE A 155 -2.14 11.07 0.95
C ILE A 155 -1.99 11.90 -0.32
N LEU A 156 -0.81 12.44 -0.59
CA LEU A 156 -0.52 13.27 -1.77
C LEU A 156 -0.41 12.44 -3.06
N GLY A 157 0.04 11.19 -2.96
CA GLY A 157 0.17 10.29 -4.10
C GLY A 157 -1.16 9.92 -4.74
N ILE A 158 -2.25 9.85 -3.96
CA ILE A 158 -3.59 9.54 -4.48
C ILE A 158 -4.07 10.57 -5.52
N PRO A 159 -4.19 11.88 -5.20
CA PRO A 159 -4.64 12.88 -6.17
C PRO A 159 -3.65 13.03 -7.32
N PHE A 160 -2.34 12.94 -7.07
CA PHE A 160 -1.32 13.02 -8.12
C PHE A 160 -1.49 11.91 -9.16
N ILE A 161 -1.60 10.65 -8.72
CA ILE A 161 -1.77 9.51 -9.63
C ILE A 161 -3.14 9.56 -10.30
N TYR A 162 -4.18 9.97 -9.58
CA TYR A 162 -5.52 10.13 -10.14
C TYR A 162 -5.52 11.10 -11.31
N TRP A 163 -4.88 12.26 -11.14
CA TRP A 163 -4.73 13.24 -12.21
C TRP A 163 -3.90 12.70 -13.38
N LYS A 164 -2.77 12.04 -13.08
CA LYS A 164 -1.92 11.39 -14.10
C LYS A 164 -2.70 10.37 -14.94
N LEU A 165 -3.51 9.51 -14.31
CA LEU A 165 -4.28 8.50 -15.02
C LEU A 165 -5.36 9.11 -15.92
N HIS A 166 -6.01 10.19 -15.48
CA HIS A 166 -6.94 10.94 -16.33
C HIS A 166 -6.25 11.51 -17.57
N PHE A 167 -5.05 12.05 -17.40
CA PHE A 167 -4.26 12.59 -18.50
C PHE A 167 -3.76 11.50 -19.47
N ASP A 168 -3.31 10.36 -18.94
CA ASP A 168 -2.85 9.24 -19.77
C ASP A 168 -4.01 8.64 -20.59
N LEU A 169 -5.21 8.56 -20.00
CA LEU A 169 -6.42 8.10 -20.69
C LEU A 169 -6.90 9.08 -21.77
N SER A 170 -6.83 10.39 -21.52
CA SER A 170 -7.25 11.39 -22.51
C SER A 170 -6.32 11.46 -23.72
N ARG A 171 -5.05 11.06 -23.56
CA ARG A 171 -4.03 11.03 -24.61
C ARG A 171 -3.79 9.64 -25.20
N ASN A 172 -4.60 8.65 -24.85
CA ASN A 172 -4.49 7.27 -25.34
C ASN A 172 -3.09 6.65 -25.13
N ARG A 173 -2.43 6.96 -24.00
CA ARG A 173 -1.07 6.51 -23.66
C ARG A 173 -1.04 5.21 -22.84
N ILE A 174 -2.11 4.41 -22.92
CA ILE A 174 -2.32 3.21 -22.09
C ILE A 174 -2.70 2.02 -22.95
#